data_AF-A0A366F3G8-F1
#
_entry.id   AF-A0A366F3G8-F1
#
_cell.length_a   1.000
_cell.length_b   1.000
_cell.length_c   1.000
_cell.angle_alpha   90.00
_cell.angle_beta   90.00
_cell.angle_gamma   90.00
#
_symmetry.space_group_name_H-M   'P 1'
#
loop_
_entity.id
_entity.type
_entity.pdbx_description
1 polymer ?
#
loop_
_entity_poly.entity_id
_entity_poly.type
_entity_poly.pdbx_seq_one_letter_code
_entity_poly.pdbx_strand_id
1 'polypeptide(L)'
;MPGRGLTAGEKSRPFGREKRIATVHKGSHVSTIIVSRRGLLASVGALAAAGLAGCNTTQTAPAAGATPAPAPVGYRIASVVVDTTPLVGQSGNPTAQWAQDALPGALAQALSSHMAPGDPSGGTLSVVVNSIYLGGGGPADPDRMRGVATFNGQQIPIRTTSTWISSPVDNALVEQSNQNRVNALAVSFAYLLKKKLRRA
;
A
#
# COMPACT_ATOMS: atom_id res chain seq x y z
N MET A 1 -56.50 20.88 -37.62
CA MET A 1 -55.74 22.12 -37.91
C MET A 1 -56.31 23.24 -37.03
N PRO A 2 -55.54 24.27 -36.62
CA PRO A 2 -54.26 24.26 -35.91
C PRO A 2 -54.14 25.36 -34.80
N GLY A 3 -52.99 25.41 -34.11
CA GLY A 3 -52.47 26.57 -33.36
C GLY A 3 -52.10 26.21 -31.91
N ARG A 4 -50.88 25.83 -31.49
CA ARG A 4 -49.49 26.31 -31.68
C ARG A 4 -49.24 27.80 -31.38
N GLY A 5 -48.39 28.02 -30.36
CA GLY A 5 -47.64 29.24 -30.00
C GLY A 5 -47.32 29.23 -28.49
N LEU A 6 -46.20 28.74 -27.95
CA LEU A 6 -44.81 29.21 -28.05
C LEU A 6 -44.69 30.75 -27.93
N THR A 7 -44.23 31.26 -26.77
CA THR A 7 -42.92 31.93 -26.60
C THR A 7 -42.81 32.80 -25.34
N ALA A 8 -41.58 32.81 -24.79
CA ALA A 8 -40.88 33.90 -24.09
C ALA A 8 -41.35 34.32 -22.68
N GLY A 9 -40.49 34.61 -21.72
CA GLY A 9 -39.03 34.77 -21.76
C GLY A 9 -38.49 34.88 -20.33
N GLU A 10 -37.58 33.96 -20.03
CA GLU A 10 -36.78 33.89 -18.82
C GLU A 10 -35.86 35.12 -18.73
N LYS A 11 -36.04 35.90 -17.66
CA LYS A 11 -35.37 37.17 -17.45
C LYS A 11 -34.04 36.95 -16.73
N SER A 12 -32.96 37.36 -17.40
CA SER A 12 -31.70 37.86 -16.85
C SER A 12 -30.72 36.87 -16.22
N ARG A 13 -29.81 36.38 -17.08
CA ARG A 13 -28.42 36.08 -16.70
C ARG A 13 -27.58 37.37 -16.78
N PRO A 14 -26.68 37.67 -15.83
CA PRO A 14 -25.61 38.62 -16.08
C PRO A 14 -24.46 37.93 -16.82
N PHE A 15 -24.27 38.29 -18.08
CA PHE A 15 -23.05 38.05 -18.87
C PHE A 15 -22.20 39.32 -18.81
N GLY A 16 -20.94 39.20 -18.40
CA GLY A 16 -20.04 40.34 -18.41
C GLY A 16 -18.76 40.17 -17.59
N ARG A 17 -17.93 39.17 -17.92
CA ARG A 17 -16.50 39.26 -17.61
C ARG A 17 -15.69 39.04 -18.88
N GLU A 18 -15.29 40.19 -19.41
CA GLU A 18 -14.31 40.42 -20.46
C GLU A 18 -13.02 39.65 -20.17
N LYS A 19 -12.62 38.82 -21.14
CA LYS A 19 -11.27 38.29 -21.24
C LYS A 19 -10.34 39.46 -21.58
N ARG A 20 -9.48 39.86 -20.64
CA ARG A 20 -8.18 40.44 -21.00
C ARG A 20 -7.08 39.53 -20.52
N ILE A 21 -6.48 38.88 -21.51
CA ILE A 21 -5.21 38.20 -21.46
C ILE A 21 -4.17 39.28 -21.17
N ALA A 22 -3.57 39.23 -19.99
CA ALA A 22 -2.31 39.92 -19.70
C ALA A 22 -1.29 38.83 -19.36
N THR A 23 -0.70 38.26 -20.41
CA THR A 23 0.55 37.51 -20.31
C THR A 23 1.68 38.53 -20.37
N VAL A 24 2.25 38.88 -19.22
CA VAL A 24 3.59 39.44 -19.14
C VAL A 24 4.39 38.52 -18.23
N HIS A 25 5.34 37.84 -18.86
CA HIS A 25 6.30 36.95 -18.24
C HIS A 25 7.16 37.71 -17.24
N LYS A 26 7.15 37.29 -15.98
CA LYS A 26 8.23 37.61 -15.04
C LYS A 26 8.32 36.52 -13.99
N GLY A 27 9.45 35.82 -13.98
CA GLY A 27 9.82 34.90 -12.90
C GLY A 27 9.80 33.44 -13.32
N SER A 28 10.79 33.04 -14.13
CA SER A 28 11.27 31.66 -14.17
C SER A 28 11.54 31.15 -12.77
N HIS A 29 10.70 30.24 -12.28
CA HIS A 29 11.14 29.20 -11.35
C HIS A 29 10.59 27.87 -11.85
N VAL A 30 11.28 27.37 -12.88
CA VAL A 30 11.28 25.93 -13.20
C VAL A 30 11.93 25.26 -12.00
N SER A 31 11.13 24.71 -11.08
CA SER A 31 11.64 23.79 -10.07
C SER A 31 11.98 22.46 -10.75
N THR A 32 13.11 22.48 -11.45
CA THR A 32 13.80 21.28 -11.91
C THR A 32 14.21 20.52 -10.65
N ILE A 33 13.54 19.41 -10.36
CA ILE A 33 14.07 18.44 -9.41
C ILE A 33 15.27 17.80 -10.11
N ILE A 34 16.43 18.42 -9.96
CA ILE A 34 17.71 17.81 -10.29
C ILE A 34 17.87 16.68 -9.27
N VAL A 35 17.56 15.46 -9.70
CA VAL A 35 17.96 14.24 -9.01
C VAL A 35 19.48 14.23 -9.02
N SER A 36 20.07 14.72 -7.93
CA SER A 36 21.51 14.62 -7.70
C SER A 36 21.88 13.13 -7.67
N ARG A 37 22.60 12.70 -8.70
CA ARG A 37 23.33 11.43 -8.75
C ARG A 37 24.50 11.46 -7.77
N ARG A 38 24.22 11.55 -6.48
CA ARG A 38 25.17 11.26 -5.41
C ARG A 38 24.74 9.99 -4.69
N GLY A 39 24.69 8.91 -5.48
CA GLY A 39 24.94 7.58 -4.94
C GLY A 39 26.42 7.52 -4.60
N LEU A 40 26.76 7.79 -3.33
CA LEU A 40 28.08 7.51 -2.78
C LEU A 40 28.04 6.07 -2.25
N LEU A 41 28.19 5.15 -3.19
CA LEU A 41 28.63 3.79 -2.94
C LEU A 41 30.09 3.79 -2.47
N ALA A 42 30.44 2.72 -1.76
CA ALA A 42 31.81 2.24 -1.51
C ALA A 42 32.53 2.96 -0.35
N SER A 43 32.56 2.35 0.84
CA SER A 43 33.47 1.27 1.25
C SER A 43 34.64 1.83 2.07
N VAL A 44 34.48 1.91 3.38
CA VAL A 44 35.61 1.95 4.30
C VAL A 44 36.00 0.50 4.59
N GLY A 45 36.61 -0.15 3.60
CA GLY A 45 37.33 -1.40 3.78
C GLY A 45 38.69 -1.05 4.37
N ALA A 46 38.87 -1.37 5.65
CA ALA A 46 40.16 -1.21 6.30
C ALA A 46 41.20 -2.11 5.62
N LEU A 47 42.24 -1.48 5.07
CA LEU A 47 43.47 -2.16 4.70
C LEU A 47 44.17 -2.66 5.96
N ALA A 48 44.44 -3.96 6.01
CA ALA A 48 45.59 -4.51 6.70
C ALA A 48 46.24 -5.54 5.78
N ALA A 49 47.25 -5.10 5.05
CA ALA A 49 48.16 -5.95 4.30
C ALA A 49 49.28 -6.43 5.23
N ALA A 50 49.60 -7.73 5.19
CA ALA A 50 50.95 -8.29 5.25
C ALA A 50 50.88 -9.80 5.49
N GLY A 51 51.65 -10.58 4.71
CA GLY A 51 51.99 -11.95 5.08
C GLY A 51 51.96 -12.95 3.93
N LEU A 52 53.04 -13.00 3.17
CA LEU A 52 53.42 -14.15 2.35
C LEU A 52 53.62 -15.40 3.24
N ALA A 53 53.35 -16.56 2.62
CA ALA A 53 53.91 -17.88 2.92
C ALA A 53 53.30 -18.70 4.08
N GLY A 54 52.89 -19.93 3.73
CA GLY A 54 53.19 -21.10 4.55
C GLY A 54 52.02 -21.75 5.28
N CYS A 55 51.65 -22.94 4.77
CA CYS A 55 51.31 -24.16 5.52
C CYS A 55 50.09 -24.18 6.48
N ASN A 56 49.15 -25.08 6.14
CA ASN A 56 48.19 -25.80 7.00
C ASN A 56 48.17 -25.45 8.49
N THR A 57 47.14 -24.72 8.92
CA THR A 57 46.54 -24.90 10.25
C THR A 57 45.03 -24.63 10.18
N THR A 58 44.25 -25.63 10.62
CA THR A 58 42.84 -25.60 11.05
C THR A 58 42.18 -24.22 11.12
N GLN A 59 41.22 -23.98 10.23
CA GLN A 59 40.32 -22.83 10.26
C GLN A 59 39.28 -23.01 11.37
N THR A 60 39.67 -22.73 12.61
CA THR A 60 38.72 -22.45 13.68
C THR A 60 38.16 -21.06 13.40
N ALA A 61 37.01 -21.00 12.72
CA ALA A 61 36.28 -19.75 12.55
C ALA A 61 35.96 -19.17 13.95
N PRO A 62 36.32 -17.92 14.26
CA PRO A 62 35.81 -17.30 15.47
C PRO A 62 34.31 -17.15 15.27
N ALA A 63 33.55 -17.80 16.15
CA ALA A 63 32.14 -17.53 16.34
C ALA A 63 32.00 -16.04 16.62
N ALA A 64 31.68 -15.26 15.58
CA ALA A 64 31.12 -13.94 15.74
C ALA A 64 29.80 -14.17 16.46
N GLY A 65 29.84 -14.03 17.79
CA GLY A 65 28.66 -13.76 18.59
C GLY A 65 28.05 -12.49 18.03
N ALA A 66 27.16 -12.66 17.06
CA ALA A 66 26.25 -11.62 16.64
C ALA A 66 25.38 -11.36 17.88
N THR A 67 25.80 -10.41 18.70
CA THR A 67 24.95 -9.84 19.73
C THR A 67 23.64 -9.49 19.04
N PRO A 68 22.50 -10.09 19.42
CA PRO A 68 21.23 -9.77 18.81
C PRO A 68 21.07 -8.26 18.90
N ALA A 69 20.95 -7.58 17.75
CA ALA A 69 20.59 -6.18 17.74
C ALA A 69 19.36 -6.02 18.64
N PRO A 70 19.33 -5.04 19.56
CA PRO A 70 18.22 -4.87 20.49
C PRO A 70 16.92 -4.95 19.71
N ALA A 71 16.14 -5.97 20.06
CA ALA A 71 14.82 -6.18 19.55
C ALA A 71 14.06 -4.84 19.54
N PRO A 72 13.58 -4.31 18.39
CA PRO A 72 12.64 -3.19 18.41
C PRO A 72 11.58 -3.43 19.48
N VAL A 73 11.44 -2.45 20.37
CA VAL A 73 10.49 -2.45 21.48
C VAL A 73 9.09 -2.36 20.87
N GLY A 74 8.34 -3.46 20.90
CA GLY A 74 7.05 -3.56 20.22
C GLY A 74 6.64 -5.01 19.94
N TYR A 75 5.49 -5.18 19.29
CA TYR A 75 4.99 -6.48 18.88
C TYR A 75 5.92 -7.17 17.87
N ARG A 76 6.13 -8.48 18.06
CA ARG A 76 6.93 -9.32 17.17
C ARG A 76 6.05 -10.33 16.46
N ILE A 77 6.10 -10.34 15.14
CA ILE A 77 5.27 -11.18 14.31
C ILE A 77 6.15 -12.30 13.75
N ALA A 78 5.92 -13.52 14.21
CA ALA A 78 6.64 -14.70 13.71
C ALA A 78 6.09 -15.16 12.36
N SER A 79 4.77 -15.10 12.18
CA SER A 79 4.09 -15.50 10.95
C SER A 79 2.80 -14.71 10.73
N VAL A 80 2.35 -14.66 9.47
CA VAL A 80 1.10 -14.04 9.05
C VAL A 80 0.27 -15.09 8.34
N VAL A 81 -0.97 -15.26 8.77
CA VAL A 81 -1.95 -16.16 8.14
C VAL A 81 -3.11 -15.32 7.66
N VAL A 82 -3.48 -15.46 6.39
CA VAL A 82 -4.61 -14.76 5.78
C VAL A 82 -5.67 -15.77 5.38
N ASP A 83 -6.90 -15.54 5.84
CA ASP A 83 -8.08 -16.32 5.51
C ASP A 83 -9.11 -15.44 4.78
N THR A 84 -9.37 -15.79 3.52
CA THR A 84 -10.43 -15.18 2.71
C THR A 84 -11.59 -16.14 2.45
N THR A 85 -11.69 -17.26 3.15
CA THR A 85 -12.80 -18.22 2.98
C THR A 85 -14.17 -17.56 3.12
N PRO A 86 -14.42 -16.66 4.10
CA PRO A 86 -15.70 -15.96 4.21
C PRO A 86 -16.01 -15.07 3.00
N LEU A 87 -14.97 -14.58 2.32
CA LEU A 87 -15.09 -13.70 1.17
C LEU A 87 -15.63 -14.41 -0.06
N VAL A 88 -15.38 -15.72 -0.20
CA VAL A 88 -15.92 -16.53 -1.31
C VAL A 88 -17.45 -16.51 -1.28
N GLY A 89 -18.07 -16.63 -0.11
CA GLY A 89 -19.53 -16.54 0.03
C GLY A 89 -20.09 -15.13 -0.17
N GLN A 90 -19.28 -14.08 0.01
CA GLN A 90 -19.74 -12.68 -0.04
C GLN A 90 -19.53 -12.01 -1.40
N SER A 91 -18.32 -12.11 -1.96
CA SER A 91 -17.94 -11.48 -3.24
C SER A 91 -17.80 -12.48 -4.38
N GLY A 92 -17.72 -13.78 -4.08
CA GLY A 92 -17.43 -14.81 -5.06
C GLY A 92 -15.98 -14.77 -5.57
N ASN A 93 -15.70 -15.71 -6.48
CA ASN A 93 -14.52 -15.65 -7.33
C ASN A 93 -14.83 -14.82 -8.58
N PRO A 94 -13.85 -14.08 -9.13
CA PRO A 94 -12.41 -14.11 -8.81
C PRO A 94 -11.97 -13.18 -7.66
N THR A 95 -12.86 -12.33 -7.13
CA THR A 95 -12.51 -11.30 -6.12
C THR A 95 -11.84 -11.88 -4.88
N ALA A 96 -12.36 -12.99 -4.35
CA ALA A 96 -11.79 -13.62 -3.17
C ALA A 96 -10.36 -14.13 -3.42
N GLN A 97 -10.12 -14.71 -4.60
CA GLN A 97 -8.80 -15.19 -4.99
C GLN A 97 -7.79 -14.04 -5.14
N TRP A 98 -8.18 -12.94 -5.80
CA TRP A 98 -7.30 -11.76 -5.88
C TRP A 98 -6.92 -11.21 -4.52
N ALA A 99 -7.84 -11.21 -3.55
CA ALA A 99 -7.55 -10.80 -2.19
C ALA A 99 -6.58 -11.76 -1.49
N GLN A 100 -6.78 -13.07 -1.66
CA GLN A 100 -5.90 -14.11 -1.11
C GLN A 100 -4.47 -13.99 -1.64
N ASP A 101 -4.31 -13.64 -2.92
CA ASP A 101 -3.01 -13.48 -3.57
C ASP A 101 -2.32 -12.17 -3.13
N ALA A 102 -3.07 -11.08 -2.98
CA ALA A 102 -2.52 -9.74 -2.75
C ALA A 102 -2.18 -9.45 -1.28
N LEU A 103 -3.04 -9.89 -0.35
CA LEU A 103 -2.96 -9.53 1.07
C LEU A 103 -1.66 -9.99 1.75
N PRO A 104 -1.18 -11.24 1.57
CA PRO A 104 0.04 -11.69 2.22
C PRO A 104 1.25 -10.81 1.88
N GLY A 105 1.40 -10.44 0.59
CA GLY A 105 2.47 -9.56 0.13
C GLY A 105 2.36 -8.15 0.72
N ALA A 106 1.17 -7.55 0.70
CA ALA A 106 0.93 -6.22 1.27
C ALA A 106 1.19 -6.18 2.78
N LEU A 107 0.78 -7.22 3.52
CA LEU A 107 1.01 -7.35 4.96
C LEU A 107 2.50 -7.51 5.28
N ALA A 108 3.20 -8.40 4.55
CA ALA A 108 4.63 -8.61 4.72
C ALA A 108 5.43 -7.32 4.49
N GLN A 109 5.08 -6.55 3.46
CA GLN A 109 5.73 -5.26 3.18
C GLN A 109 5.46 -4.24 4.28
N ALA A 110 4.20 -4.06 4.66
CA ALA A 110 3.81 -3.06 5.67
C ALA A 110 4.42 -3.38 7.06
N LEU A 111 4.46 -4.65 7.44
CA LEU A 111 4.86 -5.13 8.76
C LEU A 111 6.32 -5.59 8.82
N SER A 112 7.07 -5.51 7.73
CA SER A 112 8.47 -5.96 7.60
C SER A 112 9.37 -5.62 8.80
N SER A 113 9.28 -4.39 9.33
CA SER A 113 10.10 -3.96 10.48
C SER A 113 9.75 -4.62 11.82
N HIS A 114 8.66 -5.39 11.89
CA HIS A 114 8.17 -6.10 13.08
C HIS A 114 8.15 -7.62 12.86
N MET A 115 8.51 -8.09 11.67
CA MET A 115 8.66 -9.50 11.40
C MET A 115 9.90 -10.02 12.12
N ALA A 116 9.71 -11.06 12.91
CA ALA A 116 10.77 -11.78 13.61
C ALA A 116 10.56 -13.29 13.43
N PRO A 117 10.77 -13.83 12.22
CA PRO A 117 10.60 -15.26 11.96
C PRO A 117 11.55 -16.08 12.83
N GLY A 118 11.03 -17.14 13.47
CA GLY A 118 11.82 -18.01 14.35
C GLY A 118 12.09 -17.45 15.75
N ASP A 119 11.63 -16.23 16.07
CA ASP A 119 11.69 -15.69 17.42
C ASP A 119 10.63 -16.41 18.29
N PRO A 120 11.03 -17.10 19.38
CA PRO A 120 10.08 -17.81 20.25
C PRO A 120 9.11 -16.87 20.98
N SER A 121 9.41 -15.57 21.05
CA SER A 121 8.50 -14.54 21.57
C SER A 121 7.56 -13.95 20.52
N GLY A 122 7.72 -14.34 19.24
CA GLY A 122 6.91 -13.85 18.13
C GLY A 122 5.52 -14.50 18.08
N GLY A 123 4.48 -13.66 18.01
CA GLY A 123 3.10 -14.10 17.84
C GLY A 123 2.74 -14.38 16.38
N THR A 124 1.68 -15.17 16.16
CA THR A 124 1.06 -15.32 14.83
C THR A 124 0.00 -14.25 14.64
N LEU A 125 0.08 -13.50 13.54
CA LEU A 125 -0.94 -12.55 13.12
C LEU A 125 -1.92 -13.28 12.17
N SER A 126 -3.13 -13.56 12.65
CA SER A 126 -4.20 -14.12 11.81
C SER A 126 -5.08 -13.00 11.29
N VAL A 127 -5.35 -12.96 9.99
CA VAL A 127 -6.18 -11.95 9.35
C VAL A 127 -7.31 -12.64 8.59
N VAL A 128 -8.55 -12.36 8.99
CA VAL A 128 -9.74 -12.84 8.30
C VAL A 128 -10.37 -11.68 7.56
N VAL A 129 -10.62 -11.84 6.26
CA VAL A 129 -11.33 -10.84 5.45
C VAL A 129 -12.78 -11.26 5.26
N ASN A 130 -13.69 -10.41 5.74
CA ASN A 130 -15.12 -10.71 5.75
C ASN A 130 -15.84 -10.15 4.51
N SER A 131 -15.42 -8.99 4.01
CA SER A 131 -16.05 -8.41 2.84
C SER A 131 -15.17 -7.49 2.01
N ILE A 132 -15.43 -7.49 0.70
CA ILE A 132 -14.92 -6.53 -0.27
C ILE A 132 -16.10 -5.97 -1.06
N TYR A 133 -16.10 -4.66 -1.19
CA TYR A 133 -17.01 -3.92 -2.05
C TYR A 133 -16.17 -3.08 -3.01
N LEU A 134 -16.39 -3.27 -4.31
CA LEU A 134 -15.80 -2.44 -5.36
C LEU A 134 -16.87 -1.46 -5.83
N GLY A 135 -16.70 -0.18 -5.51
CA GLY A 135 -17.70 0.86 -5.78
C GLY A 135 -17.60 1.43 -7.21
N GLY A 136 -18.11 2.64 -7.40
CA GLY A 136 -17.93 3.43 -8.62
C GLY A 136 -16.51 4.00 -8.83
N GLY A 137 -15.59 3.81 -7.86
CA GLY A 137 -14.20 4.24 -7.93
C GLY A 137 -13.94 5.67 -7.43
N GLY A 138 -14.92 6.56 -7.53
CA GLY A 138 -14.80 7.94 -7.03
C GLY A 138 -14.91 8.10 -5.51
N PRO A 139 -14.60 9.30 -4.97
CA PRO A 139 -14.77 9.60 -3.54
C PRO A 139 -16.21 9.44 -3.02
N ALA A 140 -17.20 9.58 -3.91
CA ALA A 140 -18.61 9.40 -3.58
C ALA A 140 -19.00 7.92 -3.37
N ASP A 141 -18.30 7.00 -4.03
CA ASP A 141 -18.51 5.57 -3.88
C ASP A 141 -17.18 4.80 -3.91
N PRO A 142 -16.41 4.87 -2.81
CA PRO A 142 -15.08 4.28 -2.74
C PRO A 142 -15.15 2.78 -2.57
N ASP A 143 -14.05 2.13 -2.93
CA ASP A 143 -13.80 0.72 -2.66
C ASP A 143 -13.64 0.51 -1.16
N ARG A 144 -14.09 -0.63 -0.64
CA ARG A 144 -14.08 -0.94 0.79
C ARG A 144 -13.66 -2.38 1.03
N MET A 145 -12.88 -2.57 2.08
CA MET A 145 -12.51 -3.90 2.56
C MET A 145 -12.66 -3.93 4.09
N ARG A 146 -13.25 -5.02 4.60
CA ARG A 146 -13.48 -5.24 6.03
C ARG A 146 -12.92 -6.60 6.45
N GLY A 147 -12.32 -6.63 7.62
CA GLY A 147 -11.76 -7.83 8.21
C GLY A 147 -11.50 -7.69 9.69
N VAL A 148 -11.01 -8.75 10.29
CA VAL A 148 -10.55 -8.80 11.67
C VAL A 148 -9.14 -9.38 11.68
N ALA A 149 -8.21 -8.69 12.33
CA ALA A 149 -6.91 -9.24 12.63
C ALA A 149 -6.87 -9.69 14.09
N THR A 150 -6.31 -10.88 14.34
CA THR A 150 -6.09 -11.41 15.68
C THR A 150 -4.60 -11.53 15.92
N PHE A 151 -4.11 -10.91 16.99
CA PHE A 151 -2.71 -10.97 17.39
C PHE A 151 -2.64 -11.11 18.92
N ASN A 152 -1.91 -12.11 19.43
CA ASN A 152 -1.82 -12.42 20.86
C ASN A 152 -3.18 -12.52 21.57
N GLY A 153 -4.19 -13.09 20.90
CA GLY A 153 -5.56 -13.21 21.41
C GLY A 153 -6.41 -11.92 21.32
N GLN A 154 -5.81 -10.78 20.96
CA GLN A 154 -6.54 -9.54 20.76
C GLN A 154 -7.10 -9.44 19.35
N GLN A 155 -8.40 -9.16 19.25
CA GLN A 155 -9.06 -8.87 17.98
C GLN A 155 -9.02 -7.37 17.64
N ILE A 156 -8.64 -7.07 16.40
CA ILE A 156 -8.47 -5.74 15.85
C ILE A 156 -9.36 -5.65 14.61
N PRO A 157 -10.56 -5.05 14.70
CA PRO A 157 -11.41 -4.88 13.54
C PRO A 157 -10.79 -3.86 12.58
N ILE A 158 -10.78 -4.15 11.29
CA ILE A 158 -10.21 -3.29 10.25
C ILE A 158 -11.28 -2.98 9.22
N ARG A 159 -11.38 -1.70 8.88
CA ARG A 159 -12.20 -1.21 7.77
C ARG A 159 -11.37 -0.19 7.03
N THR A 160 -11.04 -0.51 5.79
CA THR A 160 -10.30 0.39 4.91
C THR A 160 -11.16 0.80 3.72
N THR A 161 -10.77 1.90 3.11
CA THR A 161 -11.33 2.40 1.86
C THR A 161 -10.23 2.80 0.91
N SER A 162 -10.45 2.61 -0.39
CA SER A 162 -9.57 3.10 -1.45
C SER A 162 -10.41 3.82 -2.50
N THR A 163 -9.85 4.84 -3.14
CA THR A 163 -10.47 5.51 -4.29
C THR A 163 -9.69 5.16 -5.54
N TRP A 164 -10.40 4.82 -6.61
CA TRP A 164 -9.84 4.47 -7.92
C TRP A 164 -10.37 5.42 -8.99
N ILE A 165 -9.47 6.17 -9.62
CA ILE A 165 -9.86 7.04 -10.74
C ILE A 165 -9.88 6.18 -12.00
N SER A 166 -11.08 5.79 -12.42
CA SER A 166 -11.27 5.01 -13.64
C SER A 166 -10.78 5.76 -14.87
N SER A 167 -10.12 5.04 -15.77
CA SER A 167 -9.65 5.47 -17.07
C SER A 167 -10.43 4.76 -18.19
N PRO A 168 -10.40 5.26 -19.43
CA PRO A 168 -11.01 4.54 -20.56
C PRO A 168 -10.47 3.12 -20.76
N VAL A 169 -9.22 2.88 -20.39
CA VAL A 169 -8.58 1.55 -20.45
C VAL A 169 -9.23 0.57 -19.47
N ASP A 170 -9.65 1.04 -18.29
CA ASP A 170 -10.34 0.20 -17.30
C ASP A 170 -11.66 -0.35 -17.83
N ASN A 171 -12.37 0.41 -18.68
CA ASN A 171 -13.60 -0.06 -19.32
C ASN A 171 -13.35 -1.16 -20.34
N ALA A 172 -12.19 -1.15 -21.00
CA ALA A 172 -11.79 -2.20 -21.94
C ALA A 172 -11.23 -3.44 -21.21
N LEU A 173 -10.72 -3.28 -19.99
CA LEU A 173 -10.03 -4.31 -19.19
C LEU A 173 -10.61 -4.40 -17.77
N VAL A 174 -11.92 -4.61 -17.66
CA VAL A 174 -12.65 -4.55 -16.37
C VAL A 174 -12.09 -5.51 -15.33
N GLU A 175 -11.73 -6.73 -15.74
CA GLU A 175 -11.19 -7.74 -14.82
C GLU A 175 -9.83 -7.33 -14.25
N GLN A 176 -8.91 -6.88 -15.10
CA GLN A 176 -7.60 -6.37 -14.69
C GLN A 176 -7.76 -5.12 -13.79
N SER A 177 -8.70 -4.24 -14.13
CA SER A 177 -8.99 -3.05 -13.33
C SER A 177 -9.47 -3.43 -11.93
N ASN A 178 -10.41 -4.36 -11.83
CA ASN A 178 -10.91 -4.83 -10.54
C ASN A 178 -9.82 -5.53 -9.72
N GLN A 179 -8.96 -6.31 -10.36
CA GLN A 179 -7.79 -6.90 -9.69
C GLN A 179 -6.87 -5.81 -9.12
N ASN A 180 -6.56 -4.77 -9.90
CA ASN A 180 -5.74 -3.65 -9.45
C ASN A 180 -6.38 -2.89 -8.27
N ARG A 181 -7.71 -2.74 -8.27
CA ARG A 181 -8.47 -2.12 -7.18
C ARG A 181 -8.42 -2.95 -5.90
N VAL A 182 -8.53 -4.28 -6.02
CA VAL A 182 -8.33 -5.19 -4.87
C VAL A 182 -6.90 -5.11 -4.33
N ASN A 183 -5.88 -5.01 -5.19
CA ASN A 183 -4.50 -4.80 -4.77
C ASN A 183 -4.33 -3.48 -3.99
N ALA A 184 -4.92 -2.38 -4.48
CA ALA A 184 -4.88 -1.09 -3.78
C ALA A 184 -5.58 -1.17 -2.40
N LEU A 185 -6.72 -1.88 -2.33
CA LEU A 185 -7.40 -2.15 -1.06
C LEU A 185 -6.52 -2.95 -0.10
N ALA A 186 -5.85 -4.02 -0.56
CA ALA A 186 -4.96 -4.85 0.25
C ALA A 186 -3.81 -4.02 0.86
N VAL A 187 -3.19 -3.13 0.07
CA VAL A 187 -2.15 -2.21 0.57
C VAL A 187 -2.71 -1.26 1.63
N SER A 188 -3.87 -0.66 1.37
CA SER A 188 -4.51 0.25 2.34
C SER A 188 -4.87 -0.47 3.64
N PHE A 189 -5.33 -1.72 3.55
CA PHE A 189 -5.69 -2.58 4.68
C PHE A 189 -4.47 -2.87 5.54
N ALA A 190 -3.37 -3.31 4.93
CA ALA A 190 -2.12 -3.61 5.60
C ALA A 190 -1.53 -2.39 6.32
N TYR A 191 -1.54 -1.22 5.67
CA TYR A 191 -1.11 0.03 6.28
C TYR A 191 -1.95 0.42 7.49
N LEU A 192 -3.28 0.30 7.39
CA LEU A 192 -4.18 0.62 8.48
C LEU A 192 -4.02 -0.36 9.66
N LEU A 193 -3.82 -1.66 9.38
CA LEU A 193 -3.51 -2.64 10.40
C LEU A 193 -2.22 -2.31 11.14
N LYS A 194 -1.12 -2.02 10.41
CA LYS A 194 0.14 -1.54 11.02
C LYS A 194 -0.11 -0.35 11.95
N LYS A 195 -0.90 0.64 11.50
CA LYS A 195 -1.23 1.82 12.30
C LYS A 195 -2.02 1.47 13.56
N LYS A 196 -2.93 0.50 13.50
CA LYS A 196 -3.73 0.06 14.64
C LYS A 196 -2.91 -0.76 15.64
N LEU A 197 -2.04 -1.66 15.17
CA LEU A 197 -1.13 -2.43 16.03
C LEU A 197 -0.21 -1.51 16.84
N ARG A 198 0.24 -0.38 16.29
CA ARG A 198 1.02 0.63 17.04
C ARG A 198 0.26 1.32 18.18
N ARG A 199 -1.07 1.16 18.25
CA ARG A 199 -1.94 1.81 19.24
C ARG A 199 -2.61 0.81 20.18
N ALA A 200 -2.49 -0.48 19.89
CA ALA A 200 -2.95 -1.58 20.72
C ALA A 200 -1.91 -1.86 21.81
#